data_AF-A0AAD4XAE0-F1
#
_entry.id   AF-A0AAD4XAE0-F1
#
_cell.length_a   1.000
_cell.length_b   1.000
_cell.length_c   1.000
_cell.angle_alpha   90.00
_cell.angle_beta   90.00
_cell.angle_gamma   90.00
#
_symmetry.space_group_name_H-M   'P 1'
#
loop_
_entity.id
_entity.type
_entity.pdbx_description
1 polymer ?
#
loop_
_entity_poly.entity_id
_entity_poly.type
_entity_poly.pdbx_seq_one_letter_code
_entity_poly.pdbx_strand_id
1 'polypeptide(L)'
;MAEGHQNDNQYHSDDTPVVALSTGWYNNGNRCLHKIIIKGNGRSVVAKVVDECDSTMGCDGDHDYQPPCPHNIVDASPAFWKALGVPRENWGNLDVTWSDA
;
A
#
# COMPACT_ATOMS: atom_id res chain seq x y z
N MET A 1 -4.71 -4.82 -1.48
CA MET A 1 -3.75 -5.94 -1.46
C MET A 1 -4.24 -7.09 -2.33
N ALA A 2 -4.18 -6.90 -3.64
CA ALA A 2 -4.25 -8.04 -4.57
C ALA A 2 -3.03 -8.92 -4.33
N GLU A 3 -3.20 -10.23 -4.48
CA GLU A 3 -2.16 -11.23 -4.27
C GLU A 3 -1.10 -11.14 -5.38
N GLY A 4 -0.09 -10.32 -5.16
CA GLY A 4 1.04 -10.15 -6.08
C GLY A 4 2.30 -9.81 -5.30
N HIS A 5 2.98 -10.82 -4.78
CA HIS A 5 4.22 -10.69 -4.00
C HIS A 5 5.41 -10.28 -4.89
N GLN A 6 5.40 -9.10 -5.48
CA GLN A 6 6.53 -8.65 -6.28
C GLN A 6 7.50 -7.87 -5.39
N ASN A 7 8.21 -8.61 -4.49
CA ASN A 7 9.64 -8.40 -4.13
C ASN A 7 10.14 -8.84 -2.72
N ASP A 8 9.48 -9.73 -1.99
CA ASP A 8 10.18 -10.40 -0.86
C ASP A 8 9.94 -11.90 -0.70
N ASN A 9 9.18 -12.53 -1.62
CA ASN A 9 8.77 -13.93 -1.58
C ASN A 9 8.26 -14.38 -0.20
N GLN A 10 7.74 -13.46 0.61
CA GLN A 10 7.31 -13.73 1.97
C GLN A 10 5.84 -13.38 2.15
N TYR A 11 5.13 -14.27 2.83
CA TYR A 11 3.85 -13.96 3.41
C TYR A 11 4.05 -13.04 4.61
N HIS A 12 3.26 -11.98 4.69
CA HIS A 12 3.17 -11.13 5.87
C HIS A 12 1.93 -11.50 6.67
N SER A 13 2.09 -11.57 7.99
CA SER A 13 0.95 -11.74 8.89
C SER A 13 -0.05 -10.59 8.70
N ASP A 14 -1.34 -10.92 8.79
CA ASP A 14 -2.46 -9.98 8.82
C ASP A 14 -2.38 -8.94 9.95
N ASP A 15 -1.42 -9.08 10.85
CA ASP A 15 -1.15 -8.16 11.96
C ASP A 15 -0.06 -7.12 11.66
N THR A 16 0.69 -7.26 10.56
CA THR A 16 1.75 -6.30 10.20
C THR A 16 1.21 -5.25 9.23
N PRO A 17 1.23 -3.95 9.58
CA PRO A 17 0.91 -2.88 8.63
C PRO A 17 1.91 -2.90 7.47
N VAL A 18 1.42 -3.25 6.30
CA VAL A 18 2.19 -3.28 5.05
C VAL A 18 1.42 -2.53 3.97
N VAL A 19 2.16 -1.97 3.02
CA VAL A 19 1.60 -1.12 1.96
C VAL A 19 2.29 -1.37 0.62
N ALA A 20 1.56 -1.11 -0.46
CA ALA A 20 2.12 -0.89 -1.79
C ALA A 20 2.13 0.61 -2.10
N LEU A 21 3.13 1.08 -2.84
CA LEU A 21 3.23 2.47 -3.28
C LEU A 21 3.05 2.55 -4.79
N SER A 22 2.38 3.60 -5.30
CA SER A 22 2.37 3.91 -6.73
C SER A 22 3.78 3.92 -7.32
N THR A 23 3.95 3.47 -8.57
CA THR A 23 5.25 3.32 -9.28
C THR A 23 6.26 4.42 -8.99
N GLY A 24 5.87 5.70 -9.13
CA GLY A 24 6.76 6.83 -8.90
C GLY A 24 7.27 6.94 -7.46
N TRP A 25 6.45 6.57 -6.48
CA TRP A 25 6.83 6.53 -5.07
C TRP A 25 7.55 5.24 -4.69
N TYR A 26 7.19 4.10 -5.28
CA TYR A 26 7.91 2.84 -5.11
C TYR A 26 9.37 2.95 -5.58
N ASN A 27 9.61 3.78 -6.60
CA ASN A 27 10.94 4.19 -7.07
C ASN A 27 11.81 2.97 -7.45
N ASN A 28 11.30 2.13 -8.35
CA ASN A 28 11.97 0.92 -8.84
C ASN A 28 12.47 0.01 -7.70
N GLY A 29 11.67 -0.13 -6.64
CA GLY A 29 12.01 -0.95 -5.48
C GLY A 29 12.98 -0.32 -4.49
N ASN A 30 13.44 0.91 -4.70
CA ASN A 30 14.34 1.59 -3.75
C ASN A 30 13.69 1.82 -2.37
N ARG A 31 12.35 1.79 -2.28
CA ARG A 31 11.61 1.83 -1.01
C ARG A 31 11.12 0.45 -0.55
N CYS A 32 11.38 -0.62 -1.29
CA CYS A 32 10.94 -1.96 -0.90
C CYS A 32 11.58 -2.36 0.43
N LEU A 33 10.78 -2.90 1.35
CA LEU A 33 11.14 -3.24 2.73
C LEU A 33 11.52 -2.05 3.62
N HIS A 34 11.52 -0.82 3.11
CA HIS A 34 11.65 0.38 3.93
C HIS A 34 10.34 0.67 4.68
N LYS A 35 10.47 1.36 5.80
CA LYS A 35 9.33 1.83 6.59
C LYS A 35 8.99 3.25 6.22
N ILE A 36 7.70 3.53 6.18
CA ILE A 36 7.15 4.88 6.04
C ILE A 36 6.20 5.17 7.19
N ILE A 37 6.05 6.45 7.51
CA ILE A 37 5.08 6.94 8.49
C ILE A 37 3.90 7.50 7.71
N ILE A 38 2.72 6.94 7.91
CA ILE A 38 1.48 7.41 7.28
C ILE A 38 0.59 8.03 8.35
N LYS A 39 0.04 9.21 8.06
CA LYS A 39 -0.82 10.00 8.94
C LYS A 39 -2.20 10.15 8.32
N GLY A 40 -3.23 9.79 9.09
CA GLY A 40 -4.63 9.84 8.68
C GLY A 40 -5.54 9.53 9.86
N ASN A 41 -6.82 9.92 9.79
CA ASN A 41 -7.79 9.69 10.87
C ASN A 41 -7.31 10.18 12.27
N GLY A 42 -6.53 11.26 12.31
CA GLY A 42 -5.92 11.80 13.54
C GLY A 42 -4.85 10.92 14.18
N ARG A 43 -4.39 9.85 13.51
CA ARG A 43 -3.37 8.92 14.00
C ARG A 43 -2.18 8.85 13.03
N SER A 44 -1.11 8.20 13.49
CA SER A 44 0.08 7.89 12.69
C SER A 44 0.41 6.41 12.83
N VAL A 45 0.69 5.75 11.71
CA VAL A 45 1.04 4.32 11.66
C VAL A 45 2.33 4.18 10.88
N VAL A 46 3.25 3.38 11.41
CA VAL A 46 4.44 2.95 10.67
C VAL A 46 4.08 1.70 9.89
N ALA A 47 4.29 1.72 8.58
CA ALA A 47 4.04 0.58 7.70
C ALA A 47 5.28 0.24 6.88
N LYS A 48 5.45 -1.03 6.53
CA LYS A 48 6.51 -1.50 5.65
C LYS A 48 6.02 -1.51 4.21
N VAL A 49 6.79 -0.94 3.28
CA VAL A 49 6.51 -1.05 1.85
C VAL A 49 6.91 -2.44 1.38
N VAL A 50 6.01 -3.15 0.70
CA VAL A 50 6.22 -4.55 0.31
C VAL A 50 5.96 -4.81 -1.17
N ASP A 51 5.35 -3.85 -1.86
CA ASP A 51 4.92 -4.04 -3.23
C ASP A 51 4.76 -2.70 -3.97
N GLU A 52 4.56 -2.80 -5.28
CA GLU A 52 4.23 -1.71 -6.18
C GLU A 52 2.74 -1.71 -6.53
N CYS A 53 2.11 -0.55 -6.47
CA CYS A 53 0.82 -0.32 -7.13
C CYS A 53 1.11 0.20 -8.55
N ASP A 54 1.16 -0.69 -9.55
CA ASP A 54 1.57 -0.34 -10.92
C ASP A 54 0.65 0.74 -11.51
N SER A 55 1.24 1.89 -11.82
CA SER A 55 0.55 3.05 -12.38
C SER A 55 0.77 3.24 -13.88
N THR A 56 1.42 2.26 -14.52
CA THR A 56 1.85 2.29 -15.92
C THR A 56 1.13 1.24 -16.77
N MET A 57 0.77 0.10 -16.19
CA MET A 57 0.08 -1.00 -16.86
C MET A 57 -1.19 -1.44 -16.12
N GLY A 58 -2.08 -2.12 -16.85
CA GLY A 58 -3.42 -2.49 -16.42
C GLY A 58 -4.35 -2.68 -17.63
N CYS A 59 -5.61 -3.01 -17.36
CA CYS A 59 -6.62 -3.31 -18.38
C CYS A 59 -6.26 -4.51 -19.28
N ASP A 60 -5.47 -5.45 -18.77
CA ASP A 60 -5.04 -6.65 -19.46
C ASP A 60 -5.32 -7.90 -18.61
N GLY A 61 -5.04 -9.08 -19.17
CA GLY A 61 -5.32 -10.36 -18.50
C GLY A 61 -4.43 -10.64 -17.29
N ASP A 62 -3.25 -10.02 -17.19
CA ASP A 62 -2.33 -10.23 -16.06
C ASP A 62 -2.73 -9.38 -14.84
N HIS A 63 -3.48 -8.29 -15.06
CA HIS A 63 -4.00 -7.39 -14.03
C HIS A 63 -5.50 -7.58 -13.75
N ASP A 64 -6.09 -8.74 -14.09
CA ASP A 64 -7.54 -9.01 -13.97
C ASP A 64 -8.43 -7.93 -14.64
N TYR A 65 -7.92 -7.29 -15.69
CA TYR A 65 -8.53 -6.15 -16.37
C TYR A 65 -8.80 -4.93 -15.47
N GLN A 66 -8.16 -4.85 -14.31
CA GLN A 66 -8.21 -3.67 -13.44
C GLN A 66 -7.42 -2.53 -14.09
N PRO A 67 -7.89 -1.27 -13.99
CA PRO A 67 -7.16 -0.13 -14.53
C PRO A 67 -5.85 0.08 -13.79
N PRO A 68 -4.87 0.76 -14.42
CA PRO A 68 -3.63 1.17 -13.74
C PRO A 68 -3.92 1.94 -12.45
N CYS A 69 -3.07 1.73 -11.45
CA CYS A 69 -3.14 2.42 -10.19
C CYS A 69 -2.92 3.93 -10.39
N PRO A 70 -3.66 4.82 -9.68
CA PRO A 70 -3.32 6.23 -9.68
C PRO A 70 -1.92 6.49 -9.13
N HIS A 71 -1.30 7.62 -9.51
CA HIS A 71 0.11 7.93 -9.22
C HIS A 71 0.38 8.42 -7.79
N ASN A 72 -0.66 8.51 -6.95
CA ASN A 72 -0.62 9.12 -5.62
C ASN A 72 -1.30 8.22 -4.55
N ILE A 73 -1.16 6.90 -4.69
CA ILE A 73 -1.81 5.90 -3.85
C ILE A 73 -0.81 5.22 -2.91
N VAL A 74 -1.29 4.97 -1.70
CA VAL A 74 -0.73 4.01 -0.76
C VAL A 74 -1.80 2.93 -0.57
N ASP A 75 -1.67 1.78 -1.24
CA ASP A 75 -2.61 0.67 -1.04
C ASP A 75 -2.20 -0.09 0.22
N ALA A 76 -3.12 -0.25 1.17
CA ALA A 76 -2.78 -0.61 2.53
C ALA A 76 -3.49 -1.86 3.03
N SER A 77 -2.77 -2.67 3.80
CA SER A 77 -3.30 -3.92 4.35
C SER A 77 -4.43 -3.69 5.37
N PRO A 78 -5.32 -4.68 5.60
CA PRO A 78 -6.31 -4.61 6.67
C PRO A 78 -5.72 -4.28 8.05
N ALA A 79 -4.48 -4.72 8.32
CA ALA A 79 -3.73 -4.41 9.54
C ALA A 79 -3.51 -2.90 9.70
N PHE A 80 -3.17 -2.22 8.60
CA PHE A 80 -2.95 -0.77 8.58
C PHE A 80 -4.23 -0.02 8.97
N TRP A 81 -5.36 -0.35 8.34
CA TRP A 81 -6.64 0.31 8.62
C TRP A 81 -7.08 0.13 10.08
N LYS A 82 -6.89 -1.07 10.65
CA LYS A 82 -7.12 -1.34 12.07
C LYS A 82 -6.20 -0.49 12.97
N ALA A 83 -4.91 -0.42 12.65
CA ALA A 83 -3.94 0.38 13.41
C ALA A 83 -4.25 1.89 13.35
N LEU A 84 -4.70 2.37 12.19
CA LEU A 84 -5.14 3.74 11.99
C LEU A 84 -6.49 4.04 12.68
N GLY A 85 -7.16 3.01 13.22
CA GLY A 85 -8.39 3.14 13.98
C GLY A 85 -9.59 3.53 13.13
N VAL A 86 -9.59 3.19 11.84
CA VAL A 86 -10.72 3.46 10.95
C VAL A 86 -11.73 2.31 11.10
N PRO A 87 -13.00 2.58 11.44
CA PRO A 87 -14.03 1.55 11.50
C PRO A 87 -14.19 0.83 10.16
N ARG A 88 -14.45 -0.48 10.18
CA ARG A 88 -14.46 -1.32 8.96
C ARG A 88 -15.50 -0.85 7.94
N GLU A 89 -16.63 -0.34 8.40
CA GLU A 89 -17.69 0.26 7.59
C GLU A 89 -17.24 1.50 6.80
N ASN A 90 -16.12 2.13 7.19
CA ASN A 90 -15.54 3.31 6.56
C ASN A 90 -14.27 2.99 5.75
N TRP A 91 -13.97 1.71 5.51
CA TRP A 91 -12.84 1.33 4.67
C TRP A 91 -13.17 1.58 3.20
N GLY A 92 -12.16 1.97 2.44
CA GLY A 92 -12.30 2.40 1.05
C GLY A 92 -11.17 3.35 0.74
N ASN A 93 -11.48 4.65 0.68
CA ASN A 93 -10.49 5.70 0.46
C ASN A 93 -10.40 6.64 1.67
N LEU A 94 -9.19 7.02 2.02
CA LEU A 94 -8.90 7.99 3.07
C LEU A 94 -7.75 8.87 2.60
N ASP A 95 -7.93 10.19 2.68
CA ASP A 95 -6.84 11.13 2.46
C ASP A 95 -5.81 11.01 3.57
N VAL A 96 -4.57 10.78 3.17
CA VAL A 96 -3.43 10.60 4.08
C VAL A 96 -2.26 11.47 3.64
N THR A 97 -1.34 11.71 4.57
CA THR A 97 0.02 12.17 4.25
C THR A 97 1.00 11.11 4.69
N TRP A 98 2.15 11.01 4.02
CA TRP A 98 3.19 10.06 4.40
C TRP A 98 4.58 10.67 4.24
N SER A 99 5.54 10.10 4.96
CA SER A 99 6.96 10.40 4.82
C SER A 99 7.78 9.14 5.00
N ASP A 100 9.00 9.14 4.48
CA ASP A 100 10.01 8.15 4.89
C ASP A 100 10.18 8.23 6.42
N ALA A 101 10.41 7.08 7.07
CA ALA A 101 10.50 6.96 8.53
C ALA A 101 11.85 7.42 9.11
#